data_AF-A0A4P5TG89-F1
#
_entry.id   AF-A0A4P5TG89-F1
#
_cell.length_a   1.000
_cell.length_b   1.000
_cell.length_c   1.000
_cell.angle_alpha   90.00
_cell.angle_beta   90.00
_cell.angle_gamma   90.00
#
_symmetry.space_group_name_H-M   'P 1'
#
loop_
_entity.id
_entity.type
_entity.pdbx_description
1 polymer ?
#
loop_
_entity_poly.entity_id
_entity_poly.type
_entity_poly.pdbx_seq_one_letter_code
_entity_poly.pdbx_strand_id
1 'polypeptide(L)' 'MSTTEIKTNLHKIVDRIEDERLLRVIYDFLEVREKSNEGQLWKTLTTEQQQEVLQAYEDSENDSNLVDDKDVWRKLK' A
#
# COMPACT_ATOMS: atom_id res chain seq x y z
N MET A 1 18.58 -5.34 -15.33
CA MET A 1 18.63 -3.88 -15.56
C MET A 1 19.33 -3.25 -14.38
N SER A 2 20.33 -2.43 -14.63
CA SER A 2 20.96 -1.57 -13.64
C SER A 2 20.00 -0.47 -13.19
N THR A 3 20.23 0.10 -12.01
CA THR A 3 19.45 1.23 -11.48
C THR A 3 19.38 2.40 -12.46
N THR A 4 20.46 2.66 -13.19
CA THR A 4 20.54 3.71 -14.21
C THR A 4 19.62 3.43 -15.40
N GLU A 5 19.57 2.18 -15.86
CA GLU A 5 18.66 1.78 -16.95
C GLU A 5 17.19 1.89 -16.53
N ILE A 6 16.87 1.52 -15.29
CA ILE A 6 15.50 1.62 -14.74
C ILE A 6 15.05 3.08 -14.70
N LYS A 7 15.87 3.98 -14.14
CA LYS A 7 15.58 5.43 -14.10
C LYS A 7 15.36 5.99 -15.50
N THR A 8 16.25 5.65 -16.44
CA THR A 8 16.17 6.11 -17.83
C THR A 8 14.88 5.65 -18.50
N ASN A 9 14.49 4.39 -18.30
CA ASN A 9 13.26 3.86 -18.88
C ASN A 9 12.02 4.48 -18.24
N LEU A 10 12.04 4.76 -16.94
CA LEU A 10 10.93 5.43 -16.25
C LEU A 10 10.71 6.85 -16.80
N HIS A 11 11.77 7.65 -16.95
CA HIS A 11 11.66 8.99 -17.55
C HIS A 11 11.03 8.93 -18.95
N LYS A 12 11.50 8.02 -19.81
CA LYS A 12 10.93 7.83 -21.16
C LYS A 12 9.46 7.42 -21.14
N ILE A 13 9.01 6.68 -20.13
CA ILE A 13 7.59 6.31 -19.98
C ILE A 13 6.80 7.55 -19.61
N VAL A 14 7.24 8.29 -18.59
CA VAL A 14 6.60 9.52 -18.12
C VAL A 14 6.50 10.57 -19.24
N ASP A 15 7.57 10.77 -20.01
CA ASP A 15 7.61 11.74 -21.12
C ASP A 15 6.62 11.42 -22.25
N ARG A 16 6.17 10.17 -22.36
CA ARG A 16 5.20 9.73 -23.38
C ARG A 16 3.75 9.79 -22.92
N ILE A 17 3.50 10.08 -21.64
CA ILE A 17 2.14 10.17 -21.10
C ILE A 17 1.61 11.59 -21.33
N GLU A 18 0.57 11.69 -22.16
CA GLU A 18 -0.11 12.97 -22.43
C GLU A 18 -1.35 13.18 -21.53
N ASP A 19 -1.95 12.11 -20.99
CA ASP A 19 -3.09 12.22 -20.08
C ASP A 19 -2.64 12.70 -18.70
N GLU A 20 -2.92 13.98 -18.39
CA GLU A 20 -2.58 14.62 -17.11
C GLU A 20 -3.14 13.86 -15.90
N ARG A 21 -4.32 13.24 -16.02
CA ARG A 21 -4.92 12.50 -14.90
C ARG A 21 -4.11 11.26 -14.58
N LEU A 22 -3.66 10.54 -15.61
CA LEU A 22 -2.78 9.39 -15.45
C LEU A 22 -1.43 9.82 -14.87
N LEU A 23 -0.88 10.94 -15.37
CA LEU A 23 0.37 11.48 -14.86
C LEU A 23 0.27 11.87 -13.37
N ARG A 24 -0.85 12.50 -12.96
CA ARG A 24 -1.13 12.82 -11.55
C ARG A 24 -1.17 11.58 -10.68
N VAL A 25 -1.88 10.52 -11.09
CA VAL A 25 -1.96 9.26 -10.33
C VAL A 25 -0.57 8.63 -10.15
N ILE A 26 0.24 8.61 -11.21
CA ILE A 26 1.61 8.07 -11.15
C ILE A 26 2.49 8.92 -10.24
N TYR A 27 2.39 10.25 -10.33
CA TYR A 27 3.11 11.17 -9.46
C TYR A 27 2.78 10.95 -8.00
N ASP A 28 1.49 10.96 -7.65
CA ASP A 28 1.02 10.77 -6.26
C ASP A 28 1.49 9.41 -5.72
N PHE A 29 1.40 8.36 -6.55
CA PHE A 29 1.89 7.03 -6.18
C PHE A 29 3.40 7.01 -5.90
N LEU A 30 4.21 7.56 -6.81
CA LEU A 30 5.66 7.60 -6.64
C LEU A 30 6.08 8.48 -5.47
N GLU A 31 5.43 9.62 -5.26
CA GLU A 31 5.70 10.53 -4.15
C GLU A 31 5.43 9.85 -2.80
N VAL A 32 4.28 9.18 -2.66
CA VAL A 32 3.95 8.45 -1.43
C VAL A 32 4.96 7.34 -1.20
N ARG A 33 5.34 6.59 -2.25
CA ARG A 33 6.23 5.43 -2.13
C ARG A 33 7.68 5.80 -1.88
N GLU A 34 8.17 6.89 -2.44
CA GLU A 34 9.53 7.40 -2.24
C GLU A 34 9.71 7.93 -0.81
N LYS A 35 8.69 8.60 -0.28
CA LYS A 35 8.67 9.11 1.09
C LYS A 35 8.31 8.03 2.11
N SER A 36 7.61 6.98 1.70
CA SER A 36 7.22 5.90 2.60
C SER A 36 8.43 5.08 3.00
N ASN A 37 8.87 5.24 4.24
CA ASN A 37 9.82 4.32 4.83
C ASN A 37 9.09 3.03 5.23
N GLU A 38 9.76 1.89 5.11
CA GLU A 38 9.22 0.63 5.59
C GLU A 38 8.81 0.75 7.08
N GLY A 39 7.61 0.24 7.39
CA GLY A 39 7.01 0.37 8.73
C GLY A 39 6.54 1.79 9.09
N GLN A 40 6.45 2.74 8.17
CA GLN A 40 5.96 4.09 8.49
C GLN A 40 4.53 4.08 9.06
N LEU A 41 3.62 3.29 8.48
CA LEU A 41 2.26 3.14 9.01
C LEU A 41 2.28 2.58 10.45
N TRP A 42 3.08 1.55 10.69
CA TRP A 42 3.28 0.98 12.02
C TRP A 42 3.76 2.02 13.03
N LYS A 43 4.72 2.86 12.61
CA LYS A 43 5.27 3.95 13.43
C LYS A 43 4.29 5.10 13.70
N THR A 44 3.23 5.24 12.91
CA THR A 44 2.18 6.25 13.14
C THR A 44 1.08 5.80 14.10
N LEU A 45 0.98 4.50 14.39
CA LEU A 45 -0.01 3.95 15.32
C LEU A 45 0.35 4.30 16.77
N THR A 46 -0.66 4.54 17.61
CA THR A 46 -0.47 4.60 19.07
C THR A 46 -0.12 3.22 19.62
N THR A 47 0.37 3.16 20.86
CA THR A 47 0.67 1.89 21.52
C THR A 47 -0.55 0.96 21.59
N GLU A 48 -1.73 1.52 21.85
CA GLU A 48 -2.99 0.77 21.91
C GLU A 48 -3.36 0.21 20.54
N GLN A 49 -3.20 0.99 19.48
CA GLN A 49 -3.48 0.55 18.11
C GLN A 49 -2.48 -0.53 17.63
N GLN A 50 -1.21 -0.42 18.02
CA GLN A 50 -0.22 -1.46 17.73
C GLN A 50 -0.58 -2.77 18.44
N GLN A 51 -1.00 -2.70 19.72
CA GLN A 51 -1.47 -3.86 20.46
C GLN A 51 -2.70 -4.50 19.82
N GLU A 52 -3.66 -3.70 19.36
CA GLU A 52 -4.84 -4.20 18.66
C GLU A 52 -4.46 -4.95 17.38
N VAL A 53 -3.52 -4.43 16.59
CA VAL A 53 -3.04 -5.10 15.38
C VAL A 53 -2.36 -6.43 15.70
N LEU A 54 -1.52 -6.49 16.74
CA LEU A 54 -0.87 -7.74 17.16
C LEU A 54 -1.88 -8.75 17.68
N GLN A 55 -2.85 -8.31 18.47
CA GLN A 55 -3.92 -9.18 18.97
C GLN A 55 -4.75 -9.74 17.81
N ALA A 56 -5.14 -8.91 16.84
CA ALA A 56 -5.88 -9.36 15.67
C ALA A 56 -5.08 -10.39 14.83
N TYR A 57 -3.75 -10.23 14.76
CA TYR A 57 -2.88 -11.20 14.12
C TYR A 57 -2.88 -12.55 14.86
N GLU A 58 -2.71 -12.55 16.18
CA GLU A 58 -2.79 -13.77 17.00
C GLU A 58 -4.17 -14.44 16.90
N ASP A 59 -5.24 -13.64 16.99
CA ASP A 59 -6.61 -14.13 16.90
C ASP A 59 -6.92 -14.76 15.54
N SER A 60 -6.27 -14.29 14.48
CA SER A 60 -6.43 -14.81 13.11
C SER A 60 -5.86 -16.20 12.91
N GLU A 61 -4.97 -16.67 13.79
CA GLU A 61 -4.47 -18.06 13.75
C GLU A 61 -5.56 -19.08 14.16
N ASN A 62 -6.66 -18.61 14.76
CA ASN A 62 -7.81 -19.42 15.08
C ASN A 62 -8.92 -19.22 14.04
N ASP A 63 -9.13 -20.24 13.21
CA ASP A 63 -10.17 -20.26 12.17
C ASP A 63 -11.58 -19.91 12.67
N SER A 64 -11.90 -20.17 13.94
CA SER A 64 -13.22 -19.83 14.52
C SER A 64 -13.44 -18.33 14.71
N ASN A 65 -12.38 -17.52 14.69
CA ASN A 65 -12.43 -16.06 14.74
C ASN A 65 -12.51 -15.43 13.35
N LEU A 66 -12.34 -16.23 12.28
CA LEU A 66 -12.39 -15.75 10.91
C LEU A 66 -13.83 -15.63 10.42
N VAL A 67 -14.05 -14.71 9.49
CA VAL A 67 -15.32 -14.53 8.77
C VAL A 67 -15.15 -14.98 7.33
N ASP A 68 -16.21 -15.57 6.75
CA ASP A 68 -16.21 -15.97 5.34
C ASP A 68 -16.00 -14.76 4.43
N ASP A 69 -15.20 -14.93 3.38
CA ASP A 69 -14.82 -13.83 2.49
C ASP A 69 -16.05 -13.18 1.83
N LYS A 70 -17.08 -13.97 1.52
CA LYS A 70 -18.35 -13.47 0.95
C LYS A 70 -19.05 -12.50 1.89
N ASP A 71 -18.94 -12.70 3.20
CA ASP A 71 -19.56 -11.84 4.20
C ASP A 71 -18.79 -10.52 4.38
N VAL A 72 -17.47 -10.54 4.22
CA VAL A 72 -16.64 -9.33 4.19
C VAL A 72 -17.01 -8.45 3.01
N TRP A 73 -17.01 -9.01 1.80
CA TRP A 73 -17.27 -8.26 0.56
C TRP A 73 -18.71 -7.74 0.45
N ARG A 74 -19.67 -8.42 1.08
CA ARG A 74 -21.06 -7.97 1.11
C ARG A 74 -21.27 -6.65 1.87
N LYS A 75 -20.45 -6.35 2.88
CA LYS A 75 -20.55 -5.11 3.69
C LYS A 75 -19.89 -3.89 3.05
N LEU A 76 -19.08 -4.09 2.01
CA LEU A 76 -18.31 -3.05 1.33
C LEU A 76 -18.96 -2.56 0.02
N LYS A 77 -20.13 -3.11 -0.34
CA LYS A 77 -20.99 -2.66 -1.44
C LYS A 77 -22.10 -1.76 -0.94
#